data_AF-A0A9P4IF37-F1
#
_entry.id   AF-A0A9P4IF37-F1
#
_cell.length_a   1.000
_cell.length_b   1.000
_cell.length_c   1.000
_cell.angle_alpha   90.00
_cell.angle_beta   90.00
_cell.angle_gamma   90.00
#
_symmetry.space_group_name_H-M   'P 1'
#
loop_
_entity.id
_entity.type
_entity.pdbx_description
1 polymer ?
#
loop_
_entity_poly.entity_id
_entity_poly.type
_entity_poly.pdbx_seq_one_letter_code
_entity_poly.pdbx_strand_id
1 'polypeptide(L)'
;LPEDSMVARIDALLERARVWKASSSVDLPLPVLEFSGAKGLPLEDPKVSAQVHNGCVEVAARQVFQRIAASADIHDPAFADVWNLFDIVNICGDHGQCDSVLVWQLIEELLEVESIDGCRIAFDYLDSRRERLTAKNFKAKQLIILRSCNELLRRLSRAEDTVFCGRVYIFLFQSFPLGDKSSVNLRGEFHTENVTTFEEEPPAASNNEVKSDENEPQDTLMADSDKPATADTVTITISDGDKTSTESAKEEMKEVTSEQLYPIFWTLQKAFSNPPRIFSDENLSEFKSGLDATLAMFKKVPRVIQATSSDEKRGVKRKAGEAFDEIAGAYNPKYLTSRELFTLELSDLAFQRHILVQALILLDFLLSLSEKAKEDTTNLTIQKALQYPFTLSEQDADWATKMRTAIAGYLQDGPEGKFYYRMVDTVLSRDQNWVRWKMENCPPISKPPVVAQEFVTAKVEARKAFSVPRKRSAPMGTLDLAFLANNAKVSSLQGLEKSERYNIPTTESVLRDIDTDVLDLDMATTDDEKNLLEHAMQNKTWRLLRCMAKEKLRLFNSADDGKNMK
;
A
#
# COMPACT_ATOMS: atom_id res chain seq x y z
N LEU A 1 -44.18 17.47 3.49
CA LEU A 1 -44.23 17.16 2.05
C LEU A 1 -44.97 15.84 1.88
N PRO A 2 -45.95 15.73 0.97
CA PRO A 2 -46.65 14.46 0.75
C PRO A 2 -45.70 13.43 0.11
N GLU A 3 -45.80 12.17 0.55
CA GLU A 3 -44.97 11.04 0.10
C GLU A 3 -44.99 10.89 -1.44
N ASP A 4 -46.16 11.02 -2.07
CA ASP A 4 -46.35 10.98 -3.52
C ASP A 4 -45.50 12.01 -4.28
N SER A 5 -45.27 13.18 -3.68
CA SER A 5 -44.42 14.21 -4.28
C SER A 5 -42.94 13.84 -4.24
N MET A 6 -42.51 13.06 -3.25
CA MET A 6 -41.13 12.58 -3.16
C MET A 6 -40.90 11.43 -4.14
N VAL A 7 -41.87 10.52 -4.28
CA VAL A 7 -41.84 9.43 -5.28
C VAL A 7 -41.73 10.02 -6.68
N ALA A 8 -42.60 10.97 -7.05
CA ALA A 8 -42.54 11.64 -8.35
C ALA A 8 -41.21 12.36 -8.59
N ARG A 9 -40.58 12.88 -7.53
CA ARG A 9 -39.28 13.53 -7.61
C ARG A 9 -38.15 12.52 -7.84
N ILE A 10 -38.17 11.38 -7.17
CA ILE A 10 -37.20 10.29 -7.39
C ILE A 10 -37.36 9.75 -8.82
N ASP A 11 -38.58 9.57 -9.30
CA ASP A 11 -38.85 9.13 -10.68
C ASP A 11 -38.30 10.10 -11.71
N ALA A 12 -38.48 11.42 -11.50
CA ALA A 12 -37.88 12.44 -12.38
C ALA A 12 -36.34 12.45 -12.33
N LEU A 13 -35.73 12.06 -11.20
CA LEU A 13 -34.27 11.92 -11.10
C LEU A 13 -33.79 10.65 -11.82
N LEU A 14 -34.53 9.55 -11.75
CA LEU A 14 -34.24 8.32 -12.49
C LEU A 14 -34.35 8.54 -14.00
N GLU A 15 -35.38 9.23 -14.49
CA GLU A 15 -35.48 9.60 -15.90
C GLU A 15 -34.28 10.43 -16.37
N ARG A 16 -33.82 11.37 -15.55
CA ARG A 16 -32.62 12.16 -15.84
C ARG A 16 -31.35 11.30 -15.83
N ALA A 17 -31.26 10.33 -14.93
CA ALA A 17 -30.15 9.38 -14.89
C ALA A 17 -30.12 8.50 -16.15
N ARG A 18 -31.27 8.03 -16.64
CA ARG A 18 -31.38 7.28 -17.92
C ARG A 18 -30.89 8.08 -19.12
N VAL A 19 -31.15 9.39 -19.16
CA VAL A 19 -30.65 10.27 -20.24
C VAL A 19 -29.13 10.39 -20.20
N TRP A 20 -28.53 10.43 -19.01
CA TRP A 20 -27.08 10.50 -18.83
C TRP A 20 -26.36 9.17 -19.06
N LYS A 21 -27.01 8.07 -18.68
CA LYS A 21 -26.46 6.72 -18.74
C LYS A 21 -27.36 5.86 -19.63
N ALA A 22 -27.07 5.87 -20.92
CA ALA A 22 -27.77 5.06 -21.92
C ALA A 22 -27.33 3.58 -21.91
N SER A 23 -26.28 3.23 -21.17
CA SER A 23 -25.80 1.86 -21.01
C SER A 23 -26.45 1.17 -19.81
N SER A 24 -26.94 -0.05 -20.01
CA SER A 24 -27.50 -0.91 -18.96
C SER A 24 -26.45 -1.50 -18.01
N SER A 25 -25.17 -1.21 -18.21
CA SER A 25 -24.08 -1.69 -17.38
C SER A 25 -23.98 -0.96 -16.04
N VAL A 26 -23.43 -1.64 -15.03
CA VAL A 26 -23.08 -1.08 -13.71
C VAL A 26 -22.16 0.15 -13.83
N ASP A 27 -21.30 0.20 -14.84
CA ASP A 27 -20.47 1.36 -15.20
C ASP A 27 -21.16 2.27 -16.24
N LEU A 28 -21.10 3.60 -16.21
CA LEU A 28 -20.32 4.57 -15.41
C LEU A 28 -21.06 5.05 -14.14
N PRO A 29 -20.36 5.66 -13.16
CA PRO A 29 -20.99 6.30 -12.01
C PRO A 29 -21.76 7.55 -12.40
N LEU A 30 -22.85 7.85 -11.70
CA LEU A 30 -23.51 9.15 -11.87
C LEU A 30 -22.62 10.32 -11.38
N PRO A 31 -22.64 11.47 -12.09
CA PRO A 31 -21.86 12.65 -11.71
C PRO A 31 -22.48 13.36 -10.51
N VAL A 32 -21.69 13.51 -9.43
CA VAL A 32 -22.14 14.11 -8.15
C VAL A 32 -22.75 15.50 -8.32
N LEU A 33 -22.24 16.32 -9.25
CA LEU A 33 -22.68 17.70 -9.45
C LEU A 33 -24.09 17.83 -10.04
N GLU A 34 -24.57 16.83 -10.79
CA GLU A 34 -25.88 16.91 -11.45
C GLU A 34 -27.03 16.40 -10.57
N PHE A 35 -26.71 15.64 -9.52
CA PHE A 35 -27.68 15.01 -8.62
C PHE A 35 -27.56 15.49 -7.16
N SER A 36 -26.75 16.53 -6.90
CA SER A 36 -26.60 17.13 -5.57
C SER A 36 -27.27 18.50 -5.43
N GLY A 37 -27.54 18.90 -4.18
CA GLY A 37 -28.08 20.22 -3.84
C GLY A 37 -29.47 20.46 -4.44
N ALA A 38 -29.72 21.66 -4.98
CA ALA A 38 -31.03 22.03 -5.52
C ALA A 38 -31.53 21.15 -6.68
N LYS A 39 -30.63 20.42 -7.35
CA LYS A 39 -30.95 19.51 -8.45
C LYS A 39 -31.32 18.10 -8.00
N GLY A 40 -30.99 17.72 -6.76
CA GLY A 40 -31.29 16.42 -6.14
C GLY A 40 -32.63 16.40 -5.41
N LEU A 41 -32.66 15.72 -4.27
CA LEU A 41 -33.79 15.72 -3.35
C LEU A 41 -33.93 17.07 -2.65
N PRO A 42 -35.16 17.49 -2.29
CA PRO A 42 -35.36 18.74 -1.55
C PRO A 42 -34.58 18.71 -0.22
N LEU A 43 -33.86 19.79 0.05
CA LEU A 43 -33.24 20.03 1.35
C LEU A 43 -34.33 20.24 2.40
N GLU A 44 -33.99 19.95 3.66
CA GLU A 44 -34.89 20.07 4.81
C GLU A 44 -35.72 21.36 4.78
N ASP A 45 -37.04 21.23 4.82
CA ASP A 45 -37.91 22.38 5.05
C ASP A 45 -37.69 22.86 6.49
N PRO A 46 -37.38 24.15 6.75
CA PRO A 46 -37.13 24.65 8.11
C PRO A 46 -38.35 24.59 9.05
N LYS A 47 -39.50 24.11 8.55
CA LYS A 47 -40.76 23.94 9.28
C LYS A 47 -41.07 22.48 9.64
N VAL A 48 -40.33 21.50 9.09
CA VAL A 48 -40.57 20.07 9.27
C VAL A 48 -39.40 19.48 10.06
N SER A 49 -39.68 18.60 11.02
CA SER A 49 -38.63 17.88 11.75
C SER A 49 -37.81 17.01 10.79
N ALA A 50 -36.48 17.04 10.91
CA ALA A 50 -35.55 16.27 10.07
C ALA A 50 -35.89 14.77 10.05
N GLN A 51 -36.42 14.23 11.16
CA GLN A 51 -36.82 12.83 11.25
C GLN A 51 -38.03 12.48 10.36
N VAL A 52 -38.98 13.41 10.21
CA VAL A 52 -40.16 13.21 9.36
C VAL A 52 -39.79 13.35 7.89
N HIS A 53 -38.93 14.31 7.54
CA HIS A 53 -38.40 14.46 6.19
C HIS A 53 -37.64 13.21 5.74
N ASN A 54 -36.71 12.73 6.57
CA ASN A 54 -35.94 11.52 6.28
C ASN A 54 -36.83 10.27 6.17
N GLY A 55 -37.84 10.13 7.04
CA GLY A 55 -38.82 9.05 6.96
C GLY A 55 -39.62 9.06 5.65
N CYS A 56 -40.08 10.23 5.19
CA CYS A 56 -40.79 10.33 3.90
C CYS A 56 -39.89 9.98 2.71
N VAL A 57 -38.62 10.38 2.73
CA VAL A 57 -37.65 10.03 1.67
C VAL A 57 -37.35 8.53 1.68
N GLU A 58 -37.18 7.93 2.87
CA GLU A 58 -36.97 6.50 3.02
C GLU A 58 -38.15 5.69 2.44
N VAL A 59 -39.38 6.03 2.83
CA VAL A 59 -40.58 5.34 2.33
C VAL A 59 -40.69 5.46 0.81
N ALA A 60 -40.48 6.67 0.26
CA ALA A 60 -40.53 6.90 -1.18
C ALA A 60 -39.44 6.10 -1.92
N ALA A 61 -38.20 6.07 -1.41
CA ALA A 61 -37.10 5.31 -2.02
C ALA A 61 -37.36 3.80 -1.98
N ARG A 62 -37.89 3.27 -0.87
CA ARG A 62 -38.28 1.85 -0.73
C ARG A 62 -39.40 1.47 -1.69
N GLN A 63 -40.42 2.32 -1.84
CA GLN A 63 -41.51 2.08 -2.80
C GLN A 63 -41.00 2.00 -4.24
N VAL A 64 -40.12 2.93 -4.64
CA VAL A 64 -39.52 2.93 -5.97
C VAL A 64 -38.63 1.70 -6.18
N PHE A 65 -37.79 1.36 -5.19
CA PHE A 65 -36.95 0.16 -5.22
C PHE A 65 -37.78 -1.11 -5.40
N GLN A 66 -38.79 -1.32 -4.55
CA GLN A 66 -39.67 -2.50 -4.61
C GLN A 66 -40.45 -2.57 -5.93
N ARG A 67 -40.91 -1.44 -6.46
CA ARG A 67 -41.60 -1.39 -7.75
C ARG A 67 -40.70 -1.84 -8.89
N ILE A 68 -39.43 -1.44 -8.90
CA ILE A 68 -38.47 -1.82 -9.94
C ILE A 68 -38.05 -3.29 -9.76
N ALA A 69 -37.67 -3.69 -8.54
CA ALA A 69 -37.25 -5.05 -8.22
C ALA A 69 -38.36 -6.10 -8.47
N ALA A 70 -39.64 -5.74 -8.30
CA ALA A 70 -40.75 -6.62 -8.65
C ALA A 70 -41.02 -6.73 -10.16
N SER A 71 -40.50 -5.79 -10.97
CA SER A 71 -40.78 -5.69 -12.40
C SER A 71 -39.67 -6.21 -13.31
N ALA A 72 -38.43 -6.27 -12.81
CA ALA A 72 -37.25 -6.63 -13.57
C ALA A 72 -36.34 -7.57 -12.77
N ASP A 73 -35.80 -8.59 -13.44
CA ASP A 73 -34.75 -9.45 -12.91
C ASP A 73 -33.40 -8.72 -12.93
N ILE A 74 -32.46 -9.09 -12.05
CA ILE A 74 -31.14 -8.47 -11.93
C ILE A 74 -30.30 -8.56 -13.22
N HIS A 75 -30.62 -9.52 -14.08
CA HIS A 75 -30.01 -9.69 -15.40
C HIS A 75 -30.63 -8.82 -16.50
N ASP A 76 -31.79 -8.22 -16.26
CA ASP A 76 -32.48 -7.37 -17.22
C ASP A 76 -31.82 -5.97 -17.28
N PRO A 77 -31.58 -5.41 -18.49
CA PRO A 77 -31.24 -4.01 -18.66
C PRO A 77 -32.08 -3.00 -17.86
N ALA A 78 -33.36 -3.27 -17.62
CA ALA A 78 -34.25 -2.43 -16.83
C ALA A 78 -33.82 -2.33 -15.35
N PHE A 79 -33.09 -3.32 -14.84
CA PHE A 79 -32.55 -3.31 -13.48
C PHE A 79 -31.47 -2.23 -13.26
N ALA A 80 -30.94 -1.63 -14.34
CA ALA A 80 -30.00 -0.52 -14.25
C ALA A 80 -30.56 0.68 -13.46
N ASP A 81 -31.88 0.83 -13.40
CA ASP A 81 -32.52 1.87 -12.60
C ASP A 81 -32.34 1.67 -11.09
N VAL A 82 -32.20 0.44 -10.60
CA VAL A 82 -31.87 0.15 -9.19
C VAL A 82 -30.48 0.67 -8.86
N TRP A 83 -29.49 0.44 -9.75
CA TRP A 83 -28.13 0.96 -9.56
C TRP A 83 -28.11 2.48 -9.59
N ASN A 84 -28.87 3.10 -10.49
CA ASN A 84 -29.02 4.55 -10.54
C ASN A 84 -29.69 5.10 -9.28
N LEU A 85 -30.71 4.40 -8.75
CA LEU A 85 -31.37 4.75 -7.49
C LEU A 85 -30.36 4.75 -6.34
N PHE A 86 -29.54 3.70 -6.21
CA PHE A 86 -28.51 3.63 -5.17
C PHE A 86 -27.48 4.75 -5.28
N ASP A 87 -27.01 5.07 -6.49
CA ASP A 87 -26.10 6.20 -6.73
C ASP A 87 -26.75 7.53 -6.32
N ILE A 88 -28.01 7.78 -6.69
CA ILE A 88 -28.76 9.01 -6.34
C ILE A 88 -28.92 9.12 -4.82
N VAL A 89 -29.39 8.06 -4.16
CA VAL A 89 -29.59 8.07 -2.69
C VAL A 89 -28.25 8.25 -1.98
N ASN A 90 -27.15 7.68 -2.48
CA ASN A 90 -25.82 7.89 -1.89
C ASN A 90 -25.36 9.34 -2.03
N ILE A 91 -25.53 9.95 -3.20
CA ILE A 91 -25.21 11.37 -3.42
C ILE A 91 -26.05 12.25 -2.50
N CYS A 92 -27.37 12.01 -2.43
CA CYS A 92 -28.26 12.79 -1.57
C CYS A 92 -27.91 12.64 -0.07
N GLY A 93 -27.55 11.43 0.38
CA GLY A 93 -27.14 11.17 1.76
C GLY A 93 -25.82 11.85 2.12
N ASP A 94 -24.87 11.86 1.19
CA ASP A 94 -23.58 12.54 1.35
C ASP A 94 -23.68 14.07 1.42
N HIS A 95 -24.80 14.63 0.95
CA HIS A 95 -25.13 16.06 0.97
C HIS A 95 -26.18 16.42 2.03
N GLY A 96 -26.59 15.47 2.90
CA GLY A 96 -27.53 15.71 4.00
C GLY A 96 -28.98 15.93 3.56
N GLN A 97 -29.36 15.43 2.38
CA GLN A 97 -30.74 15.55 1.86
C GLN A 97 -31.62 14.35 2.26
N CYS A 98 -30.99 13.25 2.70
CA CYS A 98 -31.61 12.06 3.25
C CYS A 98 -30.69 11.43 4.30
N ASP A 99 -31.18 10.40 5.01
CA ASP A 99 -30.33 9.64 5.91
C ASP A 99 -29.19 8.97 5.12
N SER A 100 -27.96 9.14 5.62
CA SER A 100 -26.74 8.59 5.02
C SER A 100 -26.69 7.06 5.02
N VAL A 101 -27.53 6.43 5.85
CA VAL A 101 -27.61 4.99 6.02
C VAL A 101 -28.55 4.31 5.01
N LEU A 102 -29.47 5.07 4.41
CA LEU A 102 -30.56 4.54 3.59
C LEU A 102 -30.09 3.66 2.42
N VAL A 103 -29.02 4.04 1.73
CA VAL A 103 -28.46 3.24 0.61
C VAL A 103 -28.09 1.84 1.05
N TRP A 104 -27.44 1.72 2.21
CA TRP A 104 -26.98 0.44 2.74
C TRP A 104 -28.14 -0.42 3.21
N GLN A 105 -29.23 0.17 3.71
CA GLN A 105 -30.46 -0.56 4.02
C GLN A 105 -31.12 -1.13 2.76
N LEU A 106 -31.16 -0.37 1.66
CA LEU A 106 -31.72 -0.86 0.39
C LEU A 106 -30.82 -1.94 -0.24
N ILE A 107 -29.50 -1.80 -0.16
CA ILE A 107 -28.55 -2.82 -0.61
C ILE A 107 -28.69 -4.10 0.23
N GLU A 108 -28.87 -3.98 1.55
CA GLU A 108 -29.11 -5.12 2.43
C GLU A 108 -30.38 -5.89 2.00
N GLU A 109 -31.48 -5.18 1.76
CA GLU A 109 -32.72 -5.79 1.26
C GLU A 109 -32.52 -6.47 -0.10
N LEU A 110 -31.73 -5.86 -1.00
CA LEU A 110 -31.40 -6.47 -2.28
C LEU A 110 -30.62 -7.78 -2.09
N LEU A 111 -29.59 -7.77 -1.26
CA LEU A 111 -28.75 -8.94 -0.99
C LEU A 111 -29.53 -10.06 -0.28
N GLU A 112 -30.57 -9.74 0.48
CA GLU A 112 -31.46 -10.71 1.14
C GLU A 112 -32.43 -11.37 0.15
N VAL A 113 -33.01 -10.59 -0.77
CA VAL A 113 -34.04 -11.07 -1.72
C VAL A 113 -33.43 -11.83 -2.90
N GLU A 114 -32.23 -11.44 -3.35
CA GLU A 114 -31.61 -12.01 -4.55
C GLU A 114 -31.03 -13.41 -4.36
N SER A 115 -30.86 -14.12 -5.48
CA SER A 115 -30.14 -15.39 -5.54
C SER A 115 -28.63 -15.20 -5.35
N ILE A 116 -27.87 -16.30 -5.16
CA ILE A 116 -26.40 -16.22 -5.04
C ILE A 116 -25.78 -15.61 -6.31
N ASP A 117 -26.29 -15.94 -7.48
CA ASP A 117 -25.81 -15.37 -8.75
C ASP A 117 -26.18 -13.89 -8.90
N GLY A 118 -27.36 -13.48 -8.43
CA GLY A 118 -27.74 -12.06 -8.34
C GLY A 118 -26.84 -11.28 -7.37
N CYS A 119 -26.51 -11.87 -6.22
CA CYS A 119 -25.56 -11.28 -5.27
C CYS A 119 -24.17 -11.04 -5.88
N ARG A 120 -23.72 -11.88 -6.82
CA ARG A 120 -22.43 -11.67 -7.53
C ARG A 120 -22.45 -10.38 -8.36
N ILE A 121 -23.57 -10.11 -9.05
CA ILE A 121 -23.76 -8.89 -9.84
C ILE A 121 -23.92 -7.67 -8.91
N ALA A 122 -24.68 -7.80 -7.82
CA ALA A 122 -24.78 -6.75 -6.82
C ALA A 122 -23.40 -6.41 -6.22
N PHE A 123 -22.51 -7.39 -6.07
CA PHE A 123 -21.13 -7.17 -5.64
C PHE A 123 -20.27 -6.47 -6.69
N ASP A 124 -20.54 -6.62 -8.00
CA ASP A 124 -19.88 -5.81 -9.04
C ASP A 124 -20.18 -4.32 -8.86
N TYR A 125 -21.44 -3.98 -8.52
CA TYR A 125 -21.82 -2.61 -8.17
C TYR A 125 -21.07 -2.13 -6.92
N LEU A 126 -21.08 -2.92 -5.85
CA LEU A 126 -20.39 -2.58 -4.59
C LEU A 126 -18.90 -2.35 -4.78
N ASP A 127 -18.20 -3.22 -5.51
CA ASP A 127 -16.77 -3.07 -5.79
C ASP A 127 -16.49 -1.80 -6.61
N SER A 128 -17.32 -1.50 -7.61
CA SER A 128 -17.16 -0.30 -8.46
C SER A 128 -17.42 1.03 -7.73
N ARG A 129 -18.20 1.01 -6.64
CA ARG A 129 -18.61 2.20 -5.87
C ARG A 129 -18.08 2.24 -4.44
N ARG A 130 -17.27 1.26 -4.03
CA ARG A 130 -16.71 1.11 -2.68
C ARG A 130 -16.23 2.44 -2.09
N GLU A 131 -15.32 3.13 -2.78
CA GLU A 131 -14.72 4.39 -2.29
C GLU A 131 -15.74 5.50 -2.08
N ARG A 132 -16.80 5.56 -2.91
CA ARG A 132 -17.88 6.54 -2.76
C ARG A 132 -18.82 6.18 -1.63
N LEU A 133 -19.16 4.90 -1.47
CA LEU A 133 -20.07 4.42 -0.43
C LEU A 133 -19.49 4.59 0.97
N THR A 134 -18.16 4.46 1.13
CA THR A 134 -17.47 4.50 2.43
C THR A 134 -16.84 5.86 2.78
N ALA A 135 -16.76 6.81 1.85
CA ALA A 135 -16.07 8.09 2.04
C ALA A 135 -16.64 8.96 3.18
N LYS A 136 -17.96 9.06 3.31
CA LYS A 136 -18.64 9.93 4.29
C LYS A 136 -19.53 9.12 5.24
N ASN A 137 -19.63 9.60 6.48
CA ASN A 137 -20.46 9.03 7.56
C ASN A 137 -20.20 7.54 7.82
N PHE A 138 -18.95 7.08 7.64
CA PHE A 138 -18.56 5.68 7.79
C PHE A 138 -19.01 5.05 9.11
N LYS A 139 -18.88 5.76 10.23
CA LYS A 139 -19.28 5.26 11.57
C LYS A 139 -20.76 4.86 11.66
N ALA A 140 -21.64 5.54 10.91
CA ALA A 140 -23.06 5.19 10.87
C ALA A 140 -23.34 3.99 9.95
N LYS A 141 -22.56 3.87 8.85
CA LYS A 141 -22.70 2.81 7.84
C LYS A 141 -22.06 1.47 8.26
N GLN A 142 -20.99 1.51 9.06
CA GLN A 142 -20.12 0.35 9.34
C GLN A 142 -20.85 -0.89 9.85
N LEU A 143 -21.84 -0.74 10.74
CA LEU A 143 -22.53 -1.89 11.35
C LEU A 143 -23.43 -2.60 10.34
N ILE A 144 -24.04 -1.84 9.42
CA ILE A 144 -24.93 -2.40 8.40
C ILE A 144 -24.10 -3.13 7.36
N ILE A 145 -22.98 -2.54 6.91
CA ILE A 145 -22.04 -3.23 6.01
C ILE A 145 -21.60 -4.57 6.60
N LEU A 146 -21.20 -4.60 7.87
CA LEU A 146 -20.81 -5.85 8.55
C LEU A 146 -21.97 -6.84 8.61
N ARG A 147 -23.15 -6.39 9.02
CA ARG A 147 -24.32 -7.25 9.15
C ARG A 147 -24.70 -7.88 7.81
N SER A 148 -24.84 -7.09 6.75
CA SER A 148 -25.25 -7.57 5.43
C SER A 148 -24.22 -8.52 4.82
N CYS A 149 -22.91 -8.21 4.95
CA CYS A 149 -21.87 -9.10 4.45
C CYS A 149 -21.75 -10.39 5.26
N ASN A 150 -21.91 -10.34 6.59
CA ASN A 150 -21.91 -11.55 7.42
C ASN A 150 -23.12 -12.43 7.16
N GLU A 151 -24.29 -11.85 6.89
CA GLU A 151 -25.48 -12.60 6.50
C GLU A 151 -25.28 -13.26 5.14
N LEU A 152 -24.70 -12.55 4.17
CA LEU A 152 -24.33 -13.13 2.89
C LEU A 152 -23.34 -14.29 3.07
N LEU A 153 -22.30 -14.13 3.89
CA LEU A 153 -21.34 -15.20 4.19
C LEU A 153 -21.97 -16.42 4.87
N ARG A 154 -23.07 -16.24 5.63
CA ARG A 154 -23.84 -17.36 6.21
C ARG A 154 -24.66 -18.11 5.15
N ARG A 155 -25.10 -17.42 4.10
CA ARG A 155 -25.84 -18.02 2.99
C ARG A 155 -24.95 -18.77 1.99
N LEU A 156 -23.69 -18.40 1.88
CA LEU A 156 -22.76 -18.99 0.90
C LEU A 156 -22.24 -20.35 1.34
N SER A 157 -22.08 -21.26 0.37
CA SER A 157 -21.44 -22.55 0.61
C SER A 157 -19.93 -22.37 0.74
N ARG A 158 -19.36 -22.82 1.87
CA ARG A 158 -17.91 -22.80 2.10
C ARG A 158 -17.14 -23.80 1.21
N ALA A 159 -17.84 -24.71 0.52
CA ALA A 159 -17.23 -25.70 -0.37
C ALA A 159 -17.24 -25.25 -1.84
N GLU A 160 -18.36 -24.68 -2.31
CA GLU A 160 -18.56 -24.34 -3.73
C GLU A 160 -18.26 -22.87 -4.02
N ASP A 161 -18.63 -21.95 -3.12
CA ASP A 161 -18.51 -20.50 -3.32
C ASP A 161 -17.27 -19.90 -2.67
N THR A 162 -16.14 -20.63 -2.64
CA THR A 162 -14.92 -20.18 -1.97
C THR A 162 -14.37 -18.87 -2.56
N VAL A 163 -14.41 -18.73 -3.89
CA VAL A 163 -13.96 -17.52 -4.61
C VAL A 163 -14.84 -16.32 -4.25
N PHE A 164 -16.16 -16.51 -4.22
CA PHE A 164 -17.08 -15.42 -3.90
C PHE A 164 -17.02 -15.04 -2.43
N CYS A 165 -16.91 -16.01 -1.50
CA CYS A 165 -16.60 -15.73 -0.09
C CYS A 165 -15.33 -14.88 0.04
N GLY A 166 -14.25 -15.24 -0.68
CA GLY A 166 -13.01 -14.48 -0.71
C GLY A 166 -13.20 -13.04 -1.20
N ARG A 167 -14.01 -12.84 -2.24
CA ARG A 167 -14.36 -11.52 -2.76
C ARG A 167 -15.11 -10.67 -1.72
N VAL A 168 -16.08 -11.26 -1.01
CA VAL A 168 -16.82 -10.58 0.08
C VAL A 168 -15.86 -10.18 1.22
N TYR A 169 -14.93 -11.06 1.61
CA TYR A 169 -13.91 -10.70 2.61
C TYR A 169 -13.00 -9.57 2.14
N ILE A 170 -12.52 -9.60 0.89
CA ILE A 170 -11.68 -8.53 0.31
C ILE A 170 -12.43 -7.20 0.32
N PHE A 171 -13.71 -7.21 -0.05
CA PHE A 171 -14.56 -6.02 -0.01
C PHE A 171 -14.67 -5.45 1.41
N LEU A 172 -14.90 -6.30 2.41
CA LEU A 172 -14.89 -5.89 3.83
C LEU A 172 -13.54 -5.30 4.23
N PHE A 173 -12.41 -5.97 3.94
CA PHE A 173 -11.08 -5.45 4.30
C PHE A 173 -10.75 -4.11 3.63
N GLN A 174 -11.20 -3.89 2.39
CA GLN A 174 -10.94 -2.64 1.67
C GLN A 174 -11.91 -1.51 2.06
N SER A 175 -13.10 -1.85 2.56
CA SER A 175 -14.11 -0.89 2.97
C SER A 175 -13.85 -0.31 4.35
N PHE A 176 -13.22 -1.09 5.25
CA PHE A 176 -12.96 -0.68 6.61
C PHE A 176 -11.54 -0.11 6.76
N PRO A 177 -11.36 1.02 7.46
CA PRO A 177 -10.03 1.51 7.80
C PRO A 177 -9.24 0.48 8.61
N LEU A 178 -7.94 0.35 8.32
CA LEU A 178 -7.04 -0.62 8.97
C LEU A 178 -6.90 -0.43 10.49
N GLY A 179 -7.16 0.79 10.99
CA GLY A 179 -7.12 1.11 12.43
C GLY A 179 -8.48 0.97 13.13
N ASP A 180 -9.54 0.55 12.43
CA ASP A 180 -10.82 0.32 13.09
C ASP A 180 -10.82 -1.00 13.87
N LYS A 181 -11.49 -0.99 15.03
CA LYS A 181 -11.56 -2.14 15.94
C LYS A 181 -12.25 -3.34 15.29
N SER A 182 -13.13 -3.09 14.33
CA SER A 182 -13.88 -4.12 13.60
C SER A 182 -13.02 -4.86 12.57
N SER A 183 -11.93 -4.25 12.09
CA SER A 183 -11.03 -4.80 11.07
C SER A 183 -9.95 -5.72 11.64
N VAL A 184 -9.78 -5.72 12.96
CA VAL A 184 -8.69 -6.43 13.64
C VAL A 184 -9.27 -7.35 14.71
N ASN A 185 -8.79 -8.60 14.75
CA ASN A 185 -9.14 -9.55 15.80
C ASN A 185 -8.46 -9.17 17.14
N LEU A 186 -8.96 -8.15 17.84
CA LEU A 186 -8.36 -7.63 19.09
C LEU A 186 -8.33 -8.67 20.22
N ARG A 187 -9.20 -9.69 20.18
CA ARG A 187 -9.22 -10.76 21.18
C ARG A 187 -8.15 -11.81 20.94
N GLY A 188 -7.62 -11.91 19.71
CA GLY A 188 -6.65 -12.93 19.36
C GLY A 188 -7.25 -14.35 19.33
N GLU A 189 -8.56 -14.46 19.14
CA GLU A 189 -9.23 -15.77 19.06
C GLU A 189 -8.76 -16.51 17.81
N PHE A 190 -8.40 -17.79 17.95
CA PHE A 190 -8.02 -18.64 16.84
C PHE A 190 -9.26 -19.13 16.10
N HIS A 191 -9.18 -19.24 14.78
CA HIS A 191 -10.29 -19.74 13.95
C HIS A 191 -10.37 -21.26 14.03
N THR A 192 -11.06 -21.79 15.04
CA THR A 192 -11.19 -23.23 15.32
C THR A 192 -12.24 -23.95 14.47
N GLU A 193 -13.05 -23.23 13.69
CA GLU A 193 -14.09 -23.82 12.84
C GLU A 193 -13.53 -24.65 11.67
N ASN A 194 -12.29 -24.39 11.22
CA ASN A 194 -11.67 -25.15 10.14
C ASN A 194 -10.99 -26.41 10.69
N VAL A 195 -11.79 -27.45 10.92
CA VAL A 195 -11.30 -28.74 11.41
C VAL A 195 -10.80 -29.59 10.25
N THR A 196 -9.55 -30.07 10.37
CA THR A 196 -8.99 -31.09 9.47
C THR A 196 -9.43 -32.48 9.95
N THR A 197 -10.37 -33.08 9.23
CA THR A 197 -10.81 -34.47 9.46
C THR A 197 -9.84 -35.44 8.81
N PHE A 198 -9.39 -36.45 9.54
CA PHE A 198 -8.48 -37.48 9.05
C PHE A 198 -8.96 -38.85 9.55
N GLU A 199 -8.48 -39.92 8.91
CA GLU A 199 -8.85 -41.29 9.25
C GLU A 199 -8.20 -41.67 10.59
N GLU A 200 -9.00 -41.90 11.63
CA GLU A 200 -8.50 -42.51 12.87
C GLU A 200 -8.44 -44.03 12.65
N GLU A 201 -7.38 -44.70 13.12
CA GLU A 201 -7.26 -46.16 12.96
C GLU A 201 -8.51 -46.85 13.53
N PRO A 202 -9.15 -47.79 12.79
CA PRO A 202 -10.06 -48.70 13.46
C PRO A 202 -9.24 -49.42 14.55
N PRO A 203 -9.71 -49.45 15.81
CA PRO A 203 -9.01 -50.19 16.86
C PRO A 203 -8.82 -51.61 16.36
N ALA A 204 -7.56 -52.09 16.42
CA ALA A 204 -7.17 -53.42 16.00
C ALA A 204 -8.25 -54.43 16.38
N ALA A 205 -8.86 -55.05 15.37
CA ALA A 205 -9.91 -56.03 15.55
C ALA A 205 -9.43 -57.10 16.52
N SER A 206 -9.93 -57.04 17.75
CA SER A 206 -9.91 -58.17 18.64
C SER A 206 -10.77 -59.23 17.99
N ASN A 207 -10.14 -60.35 17.64
CA ASN A 207 -10.83 -61.60 17.34
C ASN A 207 -11.90 -61.83 18.41
N ASN A 208 -13.15 -61.67 18.04
CA ASN A 208 -14.28 -62.30 18.69
C ASN A 208 -15.39 -62.45 17.65
N GLU A 209 -15.48 -63.68 17.13
CA GLU A 209 -16.70 -64.19 16.52
C GLU A 209 -17.87 -64.02 17.51
N VAL A 210 -18.87 -63.18 17.19
CA VAL A 210 -20.26 -63.44 17.62
C VAL A 210 -21.22 -62.90 16.55
N LYS A 211 -22.01 -63.82 16.01
CA LYS A 211 -23.19 -63.62 15.16
C LYS A 211 -24.26 -62.75 15.82
N SER A 212 -24.95 -61.93 15.04
CA SER A 212 -26.38 -61.53 15.12
C SER A 212 -26.51 -60.11 14.53
N ASP A 213 -27.55 -59.69 13.82
CA ASP A 213 -28.65 -60.28 13.07
C ASP A 213 -29.29 -59.09 12.31
N GLU A 214 -30.05 -59.38 11.25
CA GLU A 214 -31.07 -58.52 10.64
C GLU A 214 -30.70 -57.38 9.65
N ASN A 215 -31.01 -57.70 8.38
CA ASN A 215 -31.90 -56.98 7.47
C ASN A 215 -31.51 -55.61 6.88
N GLU A 216 -31.03 -55.65 5.63
CA GLU A 216 -31.55 -54.78 4.57
C GLU A 216 -32.07 -55.62 3.39
N PRO A 217 -33.16 -55.22 2.71
CA PRO A 217 -33.75 -55.98 1.62
C PRO A 217 -33.02 -55.67 0.32
N GLN A 218 -32.51 -56.70 -0.36
CA GLN A 218 -32.06 -56.56 -1.75
C GLN A 218 -32.68 -57.62 -2.64
N ASP A 219 -33.10 -57.10 -3.80
CA ASP A 219 -33.76 -57.74 -4.91
C ASP A 219 -33.12 -59.05 -5.36
N THR A 220 -34.00 -60.00 -5.62
CA THR A 220 -33.79 -61.25 -6.34
C THR A 220 -33.19 -61.03 -7.72
N LEU A 221 -32.06 -61.68 -8.04
CA LEU A 221 -31.83 -62.42 -9.29
C LEU A 221 -30.79 -63.54 -9.06
N MET A 222 -31.07 -64.71 -9.64
CA MET A 222 -30.49 -66.02 -9.33
C MET A 222 -29.33 -66.46 -10.24
N ALA A 223 -28.63 -67.50 -9.75
CA ALA A 223 -27.96 -68.61 -10.46
C ALA A 223 -26.50 -68.34 -10.92
N ASP A 224 -25.53 -69.26 -10.85
CA ASP A 224 -25.48 -70.68 -10.50
C ASP A 224 -24.01 -71.12 -10.24
N SER A 225 -23.87 -72.20 -9.47
CA SER A 225 -22.88 -73.31 -9.57
C SER A 225 -21.34 -73.12 -9.56
N ASP A 226 -20.75 -73.86 -8.61
CA ASP A 226 -19.61 -74.81 -8.73
C ASP A 226 -18.13 -74.43 -8.40
N LYS A 227 -17.74 -74.89 -7.19
CA LYS A 227 -16.51 -75.60 -6.72
C LYS A 227 -15.57 -76.25 -7.81
N PRO A 228 -14.37 -76.81 -7.44
CA PRO A 228 -13.31 -76.35 -6.53
C PRO A 228 -11.85 -76.72 -7.00
N ALA A 229 -10.86 -76.34 -6.20
CA ALA A 229 -9.61 -77.06 -5.84
C ALA A 229 -8.50 -77.35 -6.89
N THR A 230 -7.25 -76.99 -6.52
CA THR A 230 -6.02 -77.82 -6.37
C THR A 230 -4.87 -76.87 -6.01
N ALA A 231 -4.27 -76.88 -4.81
CA ALA A 231 -3.27 -77.81 -4.26
C ALA A 231 -1.91 -77.76 -4.98
N ASP A 232 -0.87 -77.25 -4.30
CA ASP A 232 0.46 -77.87 -4.12
C ASP A 232 1.38 -76.91 -3.33
N THR A 233 1.68 -77.16 -2.06
CA THR A 233 2.73 -78.05 -1.48
C THR A 233 4.18 -77.65 -1.79
N VAL A 234 4.91 -77.21 -0.74
CA VAL A 234 6.14 -77.86 -0.17
C VAL A 234 7.42 -77.20 -0.72
N THR A 235 8.49 -76.78 0.00
CA THR A 235 9.23 -77.15 1.24
C THR A 235 10.27 -76.03 1.46
N ILE A 236 10.54 -75.41 2.63
CA ILE A 236 11.35 -75.79 3.82
C ILE A 236 12.65 -76.59 3.57
N THR A 237 13.80 -76.00 3.93
CA THR A 237 15.01 -76.56 4.61
C THR A 237 15.97 -75.38 4.89
N ILE A 238 16.26 -74.85 6.09
CA ILE A 238 16.85 -75.31 7.38
C ILE A 238 18.36 -75.60 7.36
N SER A 239 19.05 -75.00 8.37
CA SER A 239 20.33 -75.34 9.06
C SER A 239 21.60 -74.52 8.65
N ASP A 240 22.55 -74.14 9.51
CA ASP A 240 22.76 -74.27 10.97
C ASP A 240 23.97 -73.41 11.47
N GLY A 241 23.99 -73.11 12.79
CA GLY A 241 25.15 -72.90 13.70
C GLY A 241 26.01 -71.62 13.62
N ASP A 242 26.65 -71.10 14.68
CA ASP A 242 26.63 -71.19 16.16
C ASP A 242 27.59 -70.08 16.71
N LYS A 243 27.38 -69.65 17.97
CA LYS A 243 28.31 -69.02 18.95
C LYS A 243 28.62 -67.50 19.03
N THR A 244 27.96 -66.92 20.06
CA THR A 244 28.45 -66.20 21.26
C THR A 244 29.08 -64.78 21.20
N SER A 245 28.32 -63.87 21.85
CA SER A 245 28.68 -62.76 22.77
C SER A 245 29.59 -61.63 22.28
N THR A 246 29.11 -60.38 22.32
CA THR A 246 29.38 -59.40 23.41
C THR A 246 28.48 -58.16 23.22
N GLU A 247 27.95 -57.63 24.32
CA GLU A 247 27.12 -56.42 24.40
C GLU A 247 27.83 -55.17 23.85
N SER A 248 27.08 -54.33 23.13
CA SER A 248 27.15 -52.88 23.32
C SER A 248 25.84 -52.25 22.86
N ALA A 249 25.10 -51.73 23.84
CA ALA A 249 23.89 -50.97 23.67
C ALA A 249 24.12 -49.77 22.76
N LYS A 250 23.44 -49.76 21.62
CA LYS A 250 23.04 -48.53 20.94
C LYS A 250 21.52 -48.50 21.00
N GLU A 251 20.98 -47.52 21.72
CA GLU A 251 19.58 -47.13 21.62
C GLU A 251 19.33 -46.67 20.19
N GLU A 252 18.89 -47.59 19.35
CA GLU A 252 18.28 -47.26 18.07
C GLU A 252 16.87 -46.74 18.35
N MET A 253 16.66 -45.45 18.07
CA MET A 253 15.32 -44.86 17.90
C MET A 253 14.52 -45.78 16.96
N LYS A 254 13.45 -46.38 17.49
CA LYS A 254 12.53 -47.23 16.73
C LYS A 254 12.15 -46.53 15.41
N GLU A 255 12.37 -47.22 14.30
CA GLU A 255 12.02 -46.75 12.97
C GLU A 255 10.50 -46.58 12.86
N VAL A 256 10.03 -45.34 12.89
CA VAL A 256 8.63 -45.02 12.64
C VAL A 256 8.37 -45.19 11.14
N THR A 257 7.52 -46.15 10.79
CA THR A 257 7.07 -46.38 9.40
C THR A 257 6.09 -45.29 8.96
N SER A 258 5.96 -45.05 7.65
CA SER A 258 5.04 -44.01 7.11
C SER A 258 3.59 -44.15 7.59
N GLU A 259 3.16 -45.39 7.86
CA GLU A 259 1.83 -45.73 8.37
C GLU A 259 1.64 -45.36 9.85
N GLN A 260 2.67 -45.52 10.68
CA GLN A 260 2.66 -45.11 12.09
C GLN A 260 2.82 -43.61 12.25
N LEU A 261 3.42 -42.94 11.26
CA LEU A 261 3.61 -41.50 11.25
C LEU A 261 2.33 -40.74 10.90
N TYR A 262 1.42 -41.33 10.12
CA TYR A 262 0.16 -40.71 9.73
C TYR A 262 -0.69 -40.19 10.92
N PRO A 263 -1.03 -41.00 11.95
CA PRO A 263 -1.81 -40.50 13.09
C PRO A 263 -1.04 -39.45 13.91
N ILE A 264 0.27 -39.64 14.08
CA ILE A 264 1.15 -38.68 14.80
C ILE A 264 1.23 -37.35 14.03
N PHE A 265 1.25 -37.40 12.70
CA PHE A 265 1.34 -36.23 11.85
C PHE A 265 0.05 -35.40 11.90
N TRP A 266 -1.11 -36.04 11.82
CA TRP A 266 -2.37 -35.31 11.83
C TRP A 266 -2.82 -34.86 13.23
N THR A 267 -2.33 -35.48 14.30
CA THR A 267 -2.47 -34.90 15.65
C THR A 267 -1.66 -33.62 15.81
N LEU A 268 -0.51 -33.47 15.15
CA LEU A 268 0.21 -32.18 15.09
C LEU A 268 -0.64 -31.09 14.45
N GLN A 269 -1.45 -31.42 13.44
CA GLN A 269 -2.36 -30.45 12.82
C GLN A 269 -3.40 -29.91 13.81
N LYS A 270 -3.86 -30.74 14.75
CA LYS A 270 -4.73 -30.29 15.86
C LYS A 270 -3.99 -29.25 16.72
N ALA A 271 -2.67 -29.40 16.94
CA ALA A 271 -1.84 -28.43 17.66
C ALA A 271 -1.61 -27.13 16.86
N PHE A 272 -1.37 -27.22 15.54
CA PHE A 272 -1.24 -26.04 14.66
C PHE A 272 -2.53 -25.21 14.57
N SER A 273 -3.69 -25.87 14.58
CA SER A 273 -5.00 -25.21 14.51
C SER A 273 -5.40 -24.47 15.78
N ASN A 274 -4.95 -24.94 16.95
CA ASN A 274 -5.27 -24.35 18.25
C ASN A 274 -4.05 -24.33 19.17
N PRO A 275 -3.16 -23.33 19.04
CA PRO A 275 -1.94 -23.21 19.81
C PRO A 275 -2.12 -23.25 21.34
N PRO A 276 -3.19 -22.68 21.93
CA PRO A 276 -3.46 -22.80 23.38
C PRO A 276 -3.50 -24.22 23.94
N ARG A 277 -3.77 -25.25 23.12
CA ARG A 277 -3.74 -26.66 23.59
C ARG A 277 -2.35 -27.12 24.03
N ILE A 278 -1.31 -26.47 23.51
CA ILE A 278 0.09 -26.81 23.78
C ILE A 278 0.54 -26.35 25.18
N PHE A 279 -0.28 -25.55 25.87
CA PHE A 279 0.03 -25.10 27.24
C PHE A 279 -0.04 -26.22 28.29
N SER A 280 -0.55 -27.40 27.92
CA SER A 280 -0.50 -28.60 28.76
C SER A 280 0.78 -29.38 28.49
N ASP A 281 1.50 -29.77 29.55
CA ASP A 281 2.79 -30.47 29.44
C ASP A 281 2.71 -31.78 28.64
N GLU A 282 1.61 -32.52 28.76
CA GLU A 282 1.35 -33.75 27.99
C GLU A 282 1.30 -33.45 26.49
N ASN A 283 0.44 -32.52 26.07
CA ASN A 283 0.30 -32.11 24.66
C ASN A 283 1.60 -31.50 24.10
N LEU A 284 2.37 -30.80 24.93
CA LEU A 284 3.67 -30.26 24.54
C LEU A 284 4.67 -31.39 24.25
N SER A 285 4.70 -32.44 25.08
CA SER A 285 5.59 -33.60 24.88
C SER A 285 5.23 -34.39 23.61
N GLU A 286 3.94 -34.58 23.36
CA GLU A 286 3.43 -35.18 22.12
C GLU A 286 3.80 -34.33 20.91
N PHE A 287 3.64 -33.02 20.98
CA PHE A 287 4.01 -32.09 19.92
C PHE A 287 5.52 -32.14 19.59
N LYS A 288 6.39 -32.14 20.61
CA LYS A 288 7.84 -32.26 20.43
C LYS A 288 8.22 -33.55 19.71
N SER A 289 7.73 -34.67 20.23
CA SER A 289 8.01 -36.00 19.65
C SER A 289 7.50 -36.14 18.22
N GLY A 290 6.30 -35.62 17.93
CA GLY A 290 5.75 -35.60 16.57
C GLY A 290 6.56 -34.70 15.63
N LEU A 291 7.01 -33.53 16.07
CA LEU A 291 7.82 -32.64 15.24
C LEU A 291 9.21 -33.22 14.93
N ASP A 292 9.84 -33.86 15.92
CA ASP A 292 11.11 -34.56 15.74
C ASP A 292 10.95 -35.74 14.74
N ALA A 293 9.88 -36.53 14.88
CA ALA A 293 9.58 -37.65 14.00
C ALA A 293 9.31 -37.21 12.55
N THR A 294 8.53 -36.13 12.36
CA THR A 294 8.23 -35.58 11.03
C THR A 294 9.46 -35.00 10.33
N LEU A 295 10.30 -34.27 11.06
CA LEU A 295 11.56 -33.74 10.53
C LEU A 295 12.56 -34.86 10.19
N ALA A 296 12.63 -35.92 11.01
CA ALA A 296 13.43 -37.10 10.71
C ALA A 296 12.95 -37.81 9.44
N MET A 297 11.64 -37.93 9.24
CA MET A 297 11.07 -38.52 8.02
C MET A 297 11.33 -37.67 6.77
N PHE A 298 11.17 -36.34 6.85
CA PHE A 298 11.48 -35.45 5.73
C PHE A 298 12.93 -35.49 5.29
N LYS A 299 13.88 -35.70 6.22
CA LYS A 299 15.29 -35.92 5.87
C LYS A 299 15.53 -37.25 5.14
N LYS A 300 14.70 -38.27 5.37
CA LYS A 300 14.81 -39.59 4.74
C LYS A 300 14.16 -39.65 3.36
N VAL A 301 13.04 -38.96 3.15
CA VAL A 301 12.26 -39.03 1.91
C VAL A 301 12.87 -38.16 0.80
N PRO A 302 13.11 -38.70 -0.41
CA PRO A 302 13.62 -37.91 -1.53
C PRO A 302 12.60 -36.87 -1.99
N ARG A 303 13.10 -35.68 -2.35
CA ARG A 303 12.26 -34.53 -2.74
C ARG A 303 11.88 -34.61 -4.21
N VAL A 304 10.58 -34.64 -4.49
CA VAL A 304 10.05 -34.46 -5.85
C VAL A 304 9.69 -32.99 -6.02
N ILE A 305 10.35 -32.32 -6.97
CA ILE A 305 9.98 -30.96 -7.36
C ILE A 305 8.83 -31.11 -8.35
N GLN A 306 7.65 -30.58 -8.03
CA GLN A 306 6.59 -30.43 -9.03
C GLN A 306 7.16 -29.59 -10.18
N ALA A 307 7.20 -30.16 -11.38
CA ALA A 307 7.60 -29.43 -12.57
C ALA A 307 6.57 -28.33 -12.81
N THR A 308 6.90 -27.11 -12.39
CA THR A 308 6.19 -25.93 -12.89
C THR A 308 6.37 -25.94 -14.39
N SER A 309 5.26 -25.81 -15.11
CA SER A 309 5.21 -25.68 -16.56
C SER A 309 6.08 -24.51 -16.99
N SER A 310 7.35 -24.82 -17.25
CA SER A 310 8.36 -23.90 -17.77
C SER A 310 8.15 -23.72 -19.27
N ASP A 311 7.00 -23.16 -19.63
CA ASP A 311 6.77 -22.59 -20.95
C ASP A 311 6.46 -21.10 -20.76
N GLU A 312 7.48 -20.34 -20.33
CA GLU A 312 7.53 -18.88 -20.52
C GLU A 312 7.65 -18.58 -22.02
N LYS A 313 6.60 -18.87 -22.79
CA LYS A 313 6.42 -18.28 -24.11
C LYS A 313 5.83 -16.89 -23.93
N ARG A 314 6.74 -15.91 -23.97
CA ARG A 314 6.46 -14.52 -24.31
C ARG A 314 5.37 -14.42 -25.39
N GLY A 315 4.27 -13.78 -25.01
CA GLY A 315 3.39 -13.08 -25.94
C GLY A 315 2.23 -13.87 -26.52
N VAL A 316 1.14 -14.02 -25.77
CA VAL A 316 -0.21 -13.98 -26.33
C VAL A 316 -1.13 -13.26 -25.34
N LYS A 317 -1.64 -12.09 -25.71
CA LYS A 317 -2.79 -11.47 -25.03
C LYS A 317 -3.99 -12.40 -25.20
N ARG A 318 -4.24 -13.29 -24.24
CA ARG A 318 -5.52 -14.00 -24.13
C ARG A 318 -6.42 -13.25 -23.13
N LYS A 319 -7.71 -13.29 -23.42
CA LYS A 319 -8.82 -12.68 -22.68
C LYS A 319 -8.79 -13.24 -21.25
N ALA A 320 -8.63 -12.37 -20.26
CA ALA A 320 -8.31 -12.73 -18.86
C ALA A 320 -9.40 -13.53 -18.11
N GLY A 321 -10.55 -13.83 -18.73
CA GLY A 321 -11.65 -14.54 -18.07
C GLY A 321 -11.51 -16.06 -18.06
N GLU A 322 -11.16 -16.69 -19.19
CA GLU A 322 -11.24 -18.15 -19.34
C GLU A 322 -10.07 -18.91 -18.69
N ALA A 323 -8.90 -18.27 -18.53
CA ALA A 323 -7.74 -18.89 -17.89
C ALA A 323 -7.88 -18.97 -16.36
N PHE A 324 -8.77 -18.18 -15.75
CA PHE A 324 -8.96 -18.14 -14.31
C PHE A 324 -9.81 -19.33 -13.82
N ASP A 325 -10.81 -19.72 -14.61
CA ASP A 325 -11.69 -20.86 -14.30
C ASP A 325 -10.97 -22.21 -14.37
N GLU A 326 -10.03 -22.40 -15.32
CA GLU A 326 -9.21 -23.62 -15.42
C GLU A 326 -8.22 -23.77 -14.24
N ILE A 327 -7.66 -22.67 -13.73
CA ILE A 327 -6.76 -22.69 -12.57
C ILE A 327 -7.57 -22.92 -11.28
N ALA A 328 -8.78 -22.39 -11.19
CA ALA A 328 -9.68 -22.60 -10.06
C ALA A 328 -10.10 -24.08 -9.92
N GLY A 329 -10.28 -24.80 -11.04
CA GLY A 329 -10.65 -26.23 -11.03
C GLY A 329 -9.54 -27.19 -10.58
N ALA A 330 -8.27 -26.79 -10.65
CA ALA A 330 -7.12 -27.62 -10.29
C ALA A 330 -6.51 -27.26 -8.90
N TYR A 331 -7.04 -26.26 -8.22
CA TYR A 331 -6.53 -25.79 -6.94
C TYR A 331 -7.27 -26.47 -5.78
N ASN A 332 -6.56 -27.26 -4.99
CA ASN A 332 -7.10 -27.87 -3.77
C ASN A 332 -6.86 -26.92 -2.58
N PRO A 333 -7.92 -26.29 -2.00
CA PRO A 333 -7.75 -25.33 -0.92
C PRO A 333 -7.46 -25.98 0.45
N LYS A 334 -7.64 -27.30 0.59
CA LYS A 334 -7.42 -28.05 1.83
C LYS A 334 -6.44 -29.19 1.62
N TYR A 335 -5.79 -29.61 2.71
CA TYR A 335 -4.95 -30.80 2.71
C TYR A 335 -5.77 -32.06 2.40
N LEU A 336 -5.19 -32.96 1.62
CA LEU A 336 -5.80 -34.25 1.34
C LEU A 336 -5.40 -35.21 2.46
N THR A 337 -6.33 -35.48 3.36
CA THR A 337 -6.04 -36.28 4.56
C THR A 337 -6.13 -37.78 4.32
N SER A 338 -6.15 -38.28 3.10
CA SER A 338 -6.24 -39.72 2.80
C SER A 338 -4.93 -40.48 3.10
N ARG A 339 -5.00 -41.64 3.73
CA ARG A 339 -3.83 -42.47 4.10
C ARG A 339 -3.01 -42.92 2.89
N GLU A 340 -3.67 -43.30 1.79
CA GLU A 340 -3.01 -43.82 0.59
C GLU A 340 -2.13 -42.75 -0.11
N LEU A 341 -2.60 -41.50 -0.13
CA LEU A 341 -1.86 -40.39 -0.75
C LEU A 341 -0.75 -39.83 0.15
N PHE A 342 -0.74 -40.15 1.45
CA PHE A 342 0.22 -39.59 2.39
C PHE A 342 1.68 -39.85 1.99
N THR A 343 1.99 -41.03 1.46
CA THR A 343 3.34 -41.37 0.99
C THR A 343 3.78 -40.48 -0.19
N LEU A 344 2.86 -40.14 -1.08
CA LEU A 344 3.09 -39.26 -2.21
C LEU A 344 3.24 -37.81 -1.76
N GLU A 345 2.38 -37.34 -0.84
CA GLU A 345 2.44 -36.00 -0.25
C GLU A 345 3.75 -35.76 0.51
N LEU A 346 4.24 -36.77 1.26
CA LEU A 346 5.53 -36.69 1.94
C LEU A 346 6.70 -36.48 0.98
N SER A 347 6.58 -36.90 -0.29
CA SER A 347 7.60 -36.68 -1.32
C SER A 347 7.51 -35.29 -1.96
N ASP A 348 6.37 -34.62 -1.87
CA ASP A 348 6.15 -33.30 -2.45
C ASP A 348 6.84 -32.20 -1.64
N LEU A 349 7.71 -31.45 -2.32
CA LEU A 349 8.45 -30.34 -1.75
C LEU A 349 7.54 -29.17 -1.35
N ALA A 350 6.42 -28.94 -2.04
CA ALA A 350 5.47 -27.89 -1.64
C ALA A 350 4.81 -28.25 -0.31
N PHE A 351 4.28 -29.48 -0.18
CA PHE A 351 3.71 -30.01 1.05
C PHE A 351 4.68 -29.91 2.24
N GLN A 352 5.92 -30.41 2.09
CA GLN A 352 6.94 -30.29 3.14
C GLN A 352 7.18 -28.84 3.58
N ARG A 353 7.27 -27.90 2.62
CA ARG A 353 7.44 -26.48 2.90
C ARG A 353 6.26 -25.91 3.70
N HIS A 354 5.02 -26.24 3.35
CA HIS A 354 3.84 -25.74 4.07
C HIS A 354 3.86 -26.14 5.55
N ILE A 355 4.15 -27.41 5.85
CA ILE A 355 4.20 -27.94 7.22
C ILE A 355 5.35 -27.32 8.02
N LEU A 356 6.53 -27.21 7.42
CA LEU A 356 7.68 -26.61 8.09
C LEU A 356 7.47 -25.12 8.36
N VAL A 357 6.81 -24.38 7.46
CA VAL A 357 6.44 -22.98 7.71
C VAL A 357 5.40 -22.87 8.82
N GLN A 358 4.41 -23.76 8.88
CA GLN A 358 3.47 -23.82 10.02
C GLN A 358 4.19 -24.08 11.34
N ALA A 359 5.15 -25.00 11.34
CA ALA A 359 6.00 -25.27 12.50
C ALA A 359 6.81 -24.03 12.91
N LEU A 360 7.41 -23.31 11.97
CA LEU A 360 8.14 -22.06 12.27
C LEU A 360 7.24 -20.99 12.88
N ILE A 361 6.03 -20.79 12.35
CA ILE A 361 5.06 -19.83 12.90
C ILE A 361 4.72 -20.18 14.36
N LEU A 362 4.48 -21.46 14.64
CA LEU A 362 4.15 -21.93 15.98
C LEU A 362 5.34 -21.86 16.94
N LEU A 363 6.55 -22.18 16.49
CA LEU A 363 7.77 -22.03 17.28
C LEU A 363 8.03 -20.56 17.65
N ASP A 364 7.80 -19.63 16.71
CA ASP A 364 7.91 -18.19 16.98
C ASP A 364 6.88 -17.71 18.01
N PHE A 365 5.66 -18.24 17.92
CA PHE A 365 4.64 -18.02 18.94
C PHE A 365 5.09 -18.53 20.32
N LEU A 366 5.62 -19.75 20.42
CA LEU A 366 6.13 -20.30 21.69
C LEU A 366 7.31 -19.47 22.24
N LEU A 367 8.24 -19.06 21.38
CA LEU A 367 9.38 -18.20 21.78
C LEU A 367 8.91 -16.82 22.27
N SER A 368 7.82 -16.28 21.73
CA SER A 368 7.21 -15.03 22.22
C SER A 368 6.62 -15.16 23.64
N LEU A 369 6.36 -16.38 24.11
CA LEU A 369 5.86 -16.68 25.45
C LEU A 369 6.98 -16.96 26.48
N SER A 370 8.24 -16.87 26.06
CA SER A 370 9.40 -17.01 26.95
C SER A 370 9.51 -15.82 27.93
N GLU A 371 10.16 -16.04 29.07
CA GLU A 371 10.35 -15.00 30.10
C GLU A 371 11.04 -13.75 29.53
N LYS A 372 12.11 -13.93 28.74
CA LYS A 372 12.87 -12.85 28.08
C LYS A 372 11.98 -11.99 27.17
N ALA A 373 11.12 -12.61 26.38
CA ALA A 373 10.22 -11.89 25.47
C ALA A 373 9.09 -11.15 26.21
N LYS A 374 8.61 -11.70 27.34
CA LYS A 374 7.62 -11.04 28.18
C LYS A 374 8.20 -9.82 28.89
N GLU A 375 9.45 -9.89 29.37
CA GLU A 375 10.17 -8.78 30.00
C GLU A 375 10.29 -7.58 29.05
N ASP A 376 10.68 -7.79 27.79
CA ASP A 376 10.77 -6.73 26.77
C ASP A 376 9.44 -6.00 26.52
N THR A 377 8.32 -6.68 26.77
CA THR A 377 6.98 -6.16 26.50
C THR A 377 6.39 -5.41 27.71
N THR A 378 6.92 -5.59 28.92
CA THR A 378 6.40 -4.99 30.18
C THR A 378 6.30 -3.46 30.16
N ASN A 379 7.13 -2.79 29.35
CA ASN A 379 7.15 -1.33 29.24
C ASN A 379 6.03 -0.74 28.35
N LEU A 380 5.21 -1.56 27.71
CA LEU A 380 4.17 -1.14 26.78
C LEU A 380 2.76 -1.21 27.40
N THR A 381 1.84 -0.37 26.90
CA THR A 381 0.41 -0.45 27.27
C THR A 381 -0.24 -1.60 26.49
N ILE A 382 -0.12 -2.81 27.02
CA ILE A 382 -0.52 -4.06 26.35
C ILE A 382 -2.04 -4.30 26.45
N GLN A 383 -2.63 -4.84 25.37
CA GLN A 383 -3.95 -5.47 25.41
C GLN A 383 -3.99 -6.72 26.29
N LYS A 384 -4.78 -6.69 27.35
CA LYS A 384 -4.98 -7.82 28.27
C LYS A 384 -5.41 -9.13 27.58
N ALA A 385 -6.16 -9.04 26.48
CA ALA A 385 -6.64 -10.21 25.75
C ALA A 385 -5.53 -10.99 25.02
N LEU A 386 -4.39 -10.35 24.73
CA LEU A 386 -3.24 -10.97 24.06
C LEU A 386 -2.16 -11.43 25.04
N GLN A 387 -2.41 -11.30 26.35
CA GLN A 387 -1.52 -11.80 27.39
C GLN A 387 -1.91 -13.22 27.76
N TYR A 388 -1.07 -14.18 27.36
CA TYR A 388 -1.24 -15.57 27.76
C TYR A 388 -0.65 -15.81 29.15
N PRO A 389 -1.37 -16.52 30.05
CA PRO A 389 -0.89 -16.83 31.39
C PRO A 389 0.28 -17.82 31.37
N PHE A 390 0.43 -18.59 30.29
CA PHE A 390 1.47 -19.60 30.13
C PHE A 390 2.85 -18.98 29.91
N THR A 391 3.86 -19.43 30.64
CA THR A 391 5.28 -19.09 30.47
C THR A 391 6.05 -20.33 30.07
N LEU A 392 6.81 -20.24 28.97
CA LEU A 392 7.63 -21.34 28.49
C LEU A 392 8.86 -21.51 29.38
N SER A 393 9.19 -22.75 29.77
CA SER A 393 10.40 -23.05 30.54
C SER A 393 11.68 -22.78 29.74
N GLU A 394 12.79 -22.53 30.42
CA GLU A 394 14.09 -22.27 29.77
C GLU A 394 14.56 -23.46 28.91
N GLN A 395 14.31 -24.69 29.37
CA GLN A 395 14.65 -25.92 28.63
C GLN A 395 13.85 -26.05 27.33
N ASP A 396 12.57 -25.67 27.36
CA ASP A 396 11.70 -25.75 26.20
C ASP A 396 11.99 -24.62 25.20
N ALA A 397 12.42 -23.46 25.68
CA ALA A 397 12.89 -22.36 24.84
C ALA A 397 14.18 -22.74 24.10
N ASP A 398 15.12 -23.41 24.78
CA ASP A 398 16.33 -23.95 24.16
C ASP A 398 16.02 -25.03 23.12
N TRP A 399 15.04 -25.91 23.40
CA TRP A 399 14.56 -26.87 22.40
C TRP A 399 13.94 -26.15 21.19
N ALA A 400 13.07 -25.16 21.40
CA ALA A 400 12.40 -24.45 20.32
C ALA A 400 13.38 -23.69 19.40
N THR A 401 14.43 -23.07 19.97
CA THR A 401 15.49 -22.42 19.18
C THR A 401 16.32 -23.43 18.38
N LYS A 402 16.69 -24.57 18.97
CA LYS A 402 17.38 -25.67 18.27
C LYS A 402 16.52 -26.23 17.14
N MET A 403 15.23 -26.45 17.38
CA MET A 403 14.30 -26.93 16.36
C MET A 403 14.12 -25.92 15.23
N ARG A 404 13.97 -24.63 15.55
CA ARG A 404 13.89 -23.55 14.55
C ARG A 404 15.13 -23.54 13.65
N THR A 405 16.33 -23.66 14.22
CA THR A 405 17.58 -23.70 13.42
C THR A 405 17.70 -24.97 12.58
N ALA A 406 17.24 -26.12 13.07
CA ALA A 406 17.18 -27.36 12.30
C ALA A 406 16.23 -27.25 11.09
N ILE A 407 15.04 -26.68 11.27
CA ILE A 407 14.08 -26.43 10.19
C ILE A 407 14.63 -25.39 9.19
N ALA A 408 15.26 -24.32 9.68
CA ALA A 408 15.90 -23.31 8.84
C ALA A 408 16.99 -23.91 7.95
N GLY A 409 17.84 -24.80 8.51
CA GLY A 409 18.84 -25.54 7.74
C GLY A 409 18.19 -26.39 6.65
N TYR A 410 17.17 -27.18 7.00
CA TYR A 410 16.47 -28.05 6.06
C TYR A 410 15.79 -27.30 4.89
N LEU A 411 15.22 -26.11 5.16
CA LEU A 411 14.58 -25.26 4.15
C LEU A 411 15.59 -24.60 3.22
N GLN A 412 16.82 -24.35 3.69
CA GLN A 412 17.91 -23.81 2.88
C GLN A 412 18.52 -24.86 1.96
N ASP A 413 18.46 -26.13 2.34
CA ASP A 413 18.89 -27.25 1.51
C ASP A 413 18.01 -27.33 0.25
N GLY A 414 18.61 -27.50 -0.93
CA GLY A 414 17.92 -27.65 -2.22
C GLY A 414 17.96 -26.42 -3.15
N PRO A 415 17.50 -26.58 -4.42
CA PRO A 415 17.46 -25.50 -5.39
C PRO A 415 16.47 -24.43 -4.93
N GLU A 416 16.88 -23.16 -5.01
CA GLU A 416 16.12 -21.98 -4.53
C GLU A 416 15.81 -21.95 -3.01
N GLY A 417 16.27 -22.92 -2.21
CA GLY A 417 15.98 -23.01 -0.78
C GLY A 417 16.42 -21.77 0.01
N LYS A 418 17.59 -21.20 -0.30
CA LYS A 418 18.08 -19.95 0.32
C LYS A 418 17.18 -18.75 0.05
N PHE A 419 16.63 -18.64 -1.16
CA PHE A 419 15.71 -17.56 -1.52
C PHE A 419 14.37 -17.75 -0.82
N TYR A 420 13.85 -18.98 -0.83
CA TYR A 420 12.62 -19.34 -0.12
C TYR A 420 12.72 -19.06 1.38
N TYR A 421 13.80 -19.50 2.03
CA TYR A 421 14.03 -19.24 3.46
C TYR A 421 14.12 -17.74 3.75
N ARG A 422 14.85 -16.96 2.92
CA ARG A 422 14.90 -15.50 3.08
C ARG A 422 13.51 -14.88 3.01
N MET A 423 12.68 -15.33 2.07
CA MET A 423 11.28 -14.88 1.96
C MET A 423 10.49 -15.22 3.23
N VAL A 424 10.54 -16.47 3.69
CA VAL A 424 9.89 -16.92 4.93
C VAL A 424 10.36 -16.09 6.14
N ASP A 425 11.66 -15.87 6.29
CA ASP A 425 12.25 -15.10 7.38
C ASP A 425 11.78 -13.63 7.37
N THR A 426 11.69 -13.01 6.19
CA THR A 426 11.06 -11.67 6.08
C THR A 426 9.59 -11.67 6.43
N VAL A 427 8.83 -12.73 6.11
CA VAL A 427 7.42 -12.84 6.48
C VAL A 427 7.25 -12.99 7.99
N LEU A 428 8.04 -13.88 8.62
CA LEU A 428 8.03 -14.07 10.08
C LEU A 428 8.44 -12.78 10.82
N SER A 429 9.46 -12.08 10.33
CA SER A 429 9.87 -10.78 10.88
C SER A 429 8.77 -9.72 10.78
N ARG A 430 8.01 -9.71 9.68
CA ARG A 430 6.85 -8.82 9.51
C ARG A 430 5.69 -9.21 10.41
N ASP A 431 5.45 -10.49 10.61
CA ASP A 431 4.43 -11.01 11.53
C ASP A 431 4.71 -10.58 12.97
N GLN A 432 5.96 -10.71 13.43
CA GLN A 432 6.37 -10.21 14.75
C GLN A 432 6.10 -8.71 14.93
N ASN A 433 6.38 -7.89 13.89
CA ASN A 433 6.07 -6.47 13.93
C ASN A 433 4.55 -6.21 13.97
N TRP A 434 3.76 -7.03 13.29
CA TRP A 434 2.30 -6.95 13.32
C TRP A 434 1.74 -7.32 14.70
N VAL A 435 2.28 -8.36 15.33
CA VAL A 435 1.95 -8.76 16.71
C VAL A 435 2.25 -7.61 17.68
N ARG A 436 3.42 -6.97 17.57
CA ARG A 436 3.76 -5.79 18.39
C ARG A 436 2.79 -4.62 18.18
N TRP A 437 2.53 -4.26 16.92
CA TRP A 437 1.56 -3.22 16.57
C TRP A 437 0.17 -3.50 17.17
N LYS A 438 -0.24 -4.77 17.16
CA LYS A 438 -1.51 -5.21 17.75
C LYS A 438 -1.51 -5.12 19.28
N MET A 439 -0.42 -5.53 19.93
CA MET A 439 -0.24 -5.40 21.39
C MET A 439 -0.36 -3.93 21.86
N GLU A 440 0.11 -2.98 21.04
CA GLU A 440 0.03 -1.53 21.27
C GLU A 440 -1.36 -0.91 21.03
N ASN A 441 -2.43 -1.71 20.94
CA ASN A 441 -3.78 -1.26 20.59
C ASN A 441 -3.95 -0.73 19.16
N CYS A 442 -3.17 -1.25 18.20
CA CYS A 442 -3.36 -0.97 16.77
C CYS A 442 -3.37 0.53 16.46
N PRO A 443 -2.28 1.28 16.74
CA PRO A 443 -2.23 2.70 16.43
C PRO A 443 -2.46 2.95 14.92
N PRO A 444 -3.07 4.08 14.53
CA PRO A 444 -3.41 4.33 13.13
C PRO A 444 -2.15 4.33 12.25
N ILE A 445 -2.11 3.43 11.26
CA ILE A 445 -1.00 3.30 10.31
C ILE A 445 -0.95 4.50 9.36
N SER A 446 -2.12 5.05 9.01
CA SER A 446 -2.23 6.22 8.15
C SER A 446 -2.04 7.52 8.93
N LYS A 447 -1.18 8.39 8.42
CA LYS A 447 -1.14 9.79 8.86
C LYS A 447 -2.38 10.53 8.36
N PRO A 448 -2.92 11.50 9.12
CA PRO A 448 -4.03 12.30 8.65
C PRO A 448 -3.64 13.06 7.37
N PRO A 449 -4.61 13.32 6.47
CA PRO A 449 -4.36 14.12 5.27
C PRO A 449 -3.89 15.53 5.68
N VAL A 450 -2.94 16.07 4.92
CA VAL A 450 -2.45 17.44 5.15
C VAL A 450 -3.58 18.43 4.88
N VAL A 451 -3.76 19.40 5.78
CA VAL A 451 -4.79 20.43 5.63
C VAL A 451 -4.47 21.27 4.39
N ALA A 452 -5.48 21.57 3.56
CA ALA A 452 -5.28 22.30 2.31
C ALA A 452 -4.55 23.65 2.52
N GLN A 453 -4.79 24.31 3.65
CA GLN A 453 -4.12 25.56 4.02
C GLN A 453 -2.61 25.35 4.24
N GLU A 454 -2.23 24.32 5.02
CA GLU A 454 -0.82 23.98 5.29
C GLU A 454 -0.08 23.57 4.01
N PHE A 455 -0.75 22.85 3.11
CA PHE A 455 -0.16 22.51 1.82
C PHE A 455 0.13 23.75 0.97
N VAL A 456 -0.79 24.72 0.95
CA VAL A 456 -0.61 25.97 0.21
C VAL A 456 0.51 26.82 0.81
N THR A 457 0.58 26.94 2.15
CA THR A 457 1.65 27.69 2.81
C THR A 457 3.00 27.04 2.57
N ALA A 458 3.13 25.73 2.75
CA ALA A 458 4.36 24.98 2.49
C ALA A 458 4.82 25.12 1.03
N LYS A 459 3.89 25.11 0.07
CA LYS A 459 4.20 25.34 -1.35
C LYS A 459 4.75 26.74 -1.61
N VAL A 460 4.21 27.77 -0.96
CA VAL A 460 4.69 29.15 -1.08
C VAL A 460 6.06 29.30 -0.44
N GLU A 461 6.26 28.70 0.73
CA GLU A 461 7.54 28.72 1.45
C GLU A 461 8.65 27.99 0.70
N ALA A 462 8.37 26.80 0.17
CA ALA A 462 9.30 26.06 -0.68
C ALA A 462 9.70 26.90 -1.91
N ARG A 463 8.73 27.57 -2.57
CA ARG A 463 9.01 28.47 -3.69
C ARG A 463 9.91 29.65 -3.29
N LYS A 464 9.75 30.20 -2.09
CA LYS A 464 10.62 31.25 -1.57
C LYS A 464 12.02 30.72 -1.26
N ALA A 465 12.12 29.58 -0.56
CA ALA A 465 13.37 28.97 -0.15
C ALA A 465 14.25 28.54 -1.34
N PHE A 466 13.63 28.00 -2.41
CA PHE A 466 14.33 27.58 -3.63
C PHE A 466 14.34 28.66 -4.73
N SER A 467 13.87 29.88 -4.44
CA SER A 467 14.05 30.99 -5.38
C SER A 467 15.53 31.33 -5.47
N VAL A 468 16.10 31.30 -6.67
CA VAL A 468 17.51 31.69 -6.88
C VAL A 468 17.61 33.18 -6.52
N PRO A 469 18.38 33.56 -5.48
CA PRO A 469 18.52 34.97 -5.14
C PRO A 469 19.16 35.67 -6.33
N ARG A 470 18.55 36.76 -6.79
CA ARG A 470 19.11 37.58 -7.87
C ARG A 470 20.49 38.05 -7.43
N LYS A 471 21.54 37.47 -8.00
CA LYS A 471 22.92 37.88 -7.72
C LYS A 471 23.04 39.36 -8.06
N ARG A 472 23.49 40.16 -7.10
CA ARG A 472 23.83 41.56 -7.35
C ARG A 472 24.93 41.59 -8.40
N SER A 473 24.85 42.53 -9.34
CA SER A 473 25.85 42.69 -10.41
C SER A 473 27.24 43.00 -9.85
N ALA A 474 27.31 43.64 -8.69
CA ALA A 474 28.54 43.90 -7.95
C ALA A 474 28.42 43.40 -6.49
N PRO A 475 29.51 42.91 -5.88
CA PRO A 475 29.57 42.62 -4.46
C PRO A 475 29.31 43.88 -3.62
N MET A 476 28.77 43.72 -2.41
CA MET A 476 28.54 44.87 -1.54
C MET A 476 29.86 45.50 -1.10
N GLY A 477 29.97 46.83 -1.23
CA GLY A 477 31.15 47.59 -0.82
C GLY A 477 32.22 47.78 -1.89
N THR A 478 32.03 47.26 -3.12
CA THR A 478 32.93 47.56 -4.23
C THR A 478 32.58 48.88 -4.89
N LEU A 479 33.59 49.71 -5.16
CA LEU A 479 33.42 50.91 -5.98
C LEU A 479 32.97 50.51 -7.40
N ASP A 480 32.06 51.27 -7.99
CA ASP A 480 31.65 51.04 -9.38
C ASP A 480 32.79 51.45 -10.33
N LEU A 481 33.53 50.47 -10.86
CA LEU A 481 34.61 50.69 -11.82
C LEU A 481 34.10 50.75 -13.28
N ALA A 482 32.79 50.75 -13.51
CA ALA A 482 32.23 50.85 -14.85
C ALA A 482 32.63 52.14 -15.59
N PHE A 483 33.00 53.21 -14.86
CA PHE A 483 33.47 54.46 -15.45
C PHE A 483 34.80 54.29 -16.22
N LEU A 484 35.69 53.40 -15.76
CA LEU A 484 36.96 53.11 -16.48
C LEU A 484 36.68 52.43 -17.82
N ALA A 485 35.70 51.52 -17.84
CA ALA A 485 35.29 50.83 -19.05
C ALA A 485 34.58 51.75 -20.05
N ASN A 486 33.89 52.79 -19.59
CA ASN A 486 33.20 53.73 -20.48
C ASN A 486 34.17 54.67 -21.22
N ASN A 487 35.32 55.02 -20.65
CA ASN A 487 36.35 55.79 -21.35
C ASN A 487 37.09 54.98 -22.43
N ALA A 488 37.05 53.64 -22.36
CA ALA A 488 37.62 52.76 -23.37
C ALA A 488 36.70 52.56 -24.60
N LYS A 489 35.44 53.01 -24.54
CA LYS A 489 34.44 52.82 -25.62
C LYS A 489 34.49 53.86 -26.72
N VAL A 490 35.11 55.02 -26.48
CA VAL A 490 35.58 55.85 -27.59
C VAL A 490 36.85 55.18 -28.06
N SER A 491 36.80 54.51 -29.22
CA SER A 491 37.95 53.92 -29.89
C SER A 491 39.16 54.81 -29.64
N SER A 492 40.18 54.28 -28.96
CA SER A 492 41.25 55.04 -28.32
C SER A 492 41.97 56.01 -29.26
N LEU A 493 41.75 55.91 -30.57
CA LEU A 493 42.23 56.80 -31.62
C LEU A 493 41.29 57.99 -31.92
N GLN A 494 39.96 57.79 -31.97
CA GLN A 494 38.99 58.85 -32.29
C GLN A 494 38.93 59.93 -31.20
N GLY A 495 39.13 59.56 -29.94
CA GLY A 495 39.26 60.54 -28.85
C GLY A 495 40.53 61.39 -28.93
N LEU A 496 41.58 60.92 -29.62
CA LEU A 496 42.83 61.66 -29.84
C LEU A 496 42.74 62.62 -31.03
N GLU A 497 41.79 62.39 -31.94
CA GLU A 497 41.59 63.17 -33.17
C GLU A 497 40.79 64.47 -32.93
N LYS A 498 40.35 64.72 -31.69
CA LYS A 498 39.64 65.95 -31.33
C LYS A 498 40.55 67.17 -31.55
N SER A 499 40.08 68.10 -32.37
CA SER A 499 40.77 69.34 -32.74
C SER A 499 41.19 70.19 -31.54
N GLU A 500 40.40 70.20 -30.48
CA GLU A 500 40.71 70.89 -29.22
C GLU A 500 42.05 70.47 -28.59
N ARG A 501 42.53 69.24 -28.86
CA ARG A 501 43.76 68.73 -28.26
C ARG A 501 45.03 69.18 -28.97
N TYR A 502 44.95 69.47 -30.27
CA TYR A 502 46.10 69.85 -31.08
C TYR A 502 46.03 71.25 -31.68
N ASN A 503 44.88 71.93 -31.60
CA ASN A 503 44.74 73.29 -32.11
C ASN A 503 45.44 74.27 -31.16
N ILE A 504 46.49 74.93 -31.66
CA ILE A 504 47.25 75.91 -30.90
C ILE A 504 46.53 77.26 -31.03
N PRO A 505 46.25 77.99 -29.93
CA PRO A 505 45.60 79.29 -30.01
C PRO A 505 46.36 80.28 -30.90
N THR A 506 45.64 81.08 -31.68
CA THR A 506 46.24 82.09 -32.56
C THR A 506 46.88 83.20 -31.75
N THR A 507 47.98 83.79 -32.25
CA THR A 507 48.71 84.88 -31.58
C THR A 507 47.80 86.07 -31.24
N GLU A 508 46.87 86.44 -32.12
CA GLU A 508 45.90 87.51 -31.89
C GLU A 508 44.91 87.23 -30.76
N SER A 509 44.46 85.97 -30.59
CA SER A 509 43.50 85.65 -29.52
C SER A 509 44.17 85.74 -28.15
N VAL A 510 45.39 85.21 -28.03
CA VAL A 510 46.16 85.29 -26.78
C VAL A 510 46.51 86.74 -26.44
N LEU A 511 46.77 87.59 -27.44
CA LEU A 511 47.05 89.01 -27.22
C LEU A 511 45.81 89.77 -26.71
N ARG A 512 44.62 89.47 -27.24
CA ARG A 512 43.36 90.03 -26.70
C ARG A 512 43.13 89.60 -25.26
N ASP A 513 43.39 88.33 -24.93
CA ASP A 513 43.24 87.80 -23.58
C ASP A 513 44.27 88.39 -22.58
N ILE A 514 45.39 88.94 -23.06
CA ILE A 514 46.34 89.70 -22.25
C ILE A 514 45.84 91.13 -22.06
N ASP A 515 45.34 91.77 -23.12
CA ASP A 515 44.76 93.12 -23.04
C ASP A 515 43.57 93.16 -22.06
N THR A 516 42.74 92.11 -21.99
CA THR A 516 41.67 91.99 -20.99
C THR A 516 42.22 91.87 -19.58
N ASP A 517 43.25 91.05 -19.36
CA ASP A 517 43.85 90.89 -18.03
C ASP A 517 44.55 92.17 -17.56
N VAL A 518 45.12 92.96 -18.48
CA VAL A 518 45.69 94.28 -18.16
C VAL A 518 44.59 95.24 -17.70
N LEU A 519 43.44 95.24 -18.37
CA LEU A 519 42.30 96.05 -17.95
C LEU A 519 41.76 95.61 -16.58
N ASP A 520 41.68 94.30 -16.34
CA ASP A 520 41.21 93.74 -15.08
C ASP A 520 42.20 94.01 -13.93
N LEU A 521 43.52 94.02 -14.21
CA LEU A 521 44.56 94.40 -13.25
C LEU A 521 44.39 95.86 -12.79
N ASP A 522 44.07 96.77 -13.71
CA ASP A 522 43.82 98.19 -13.41
C ASP A 522 42.54 98.39 -12.55
N MET A 523 41.58 97.47 -12.63
CA MET A 523 40.36 97.49 -11.81
C MET A 523 40.47 96.71 -10.49
N ALA A 524 41.55 95.93 -10.29
CA ALA A 524 41.72 95.09 -9.11
C ALA A 524 42.00 95.92 -7.85
N THR A 525 41.30 95.59 -6.76
CA THR A 525 41.36 96.38 -5.51
C THR A 525 42.17 95.72 -4.39
N THR A 526 42.40 94.40 -4.48
CA THR A 526 43.15 93.62 -3.48
C THR A 526 44.51 93.17 -4.02
N ASP A 527 45.52 93.03 -3.14
CA ASP A 527 46.87 92.60 -3.54
C ASP A 527 46.90 91.14 -4.02
N ASP A 528 46.07 90.25 -3.47
CA ASP A 528 46.00 88.85 -3.88
C ASP A 528 45.43 88.67 -5.30
N GLU A 529 44.40 89.45 -5.66
CA GLU A 529 43.84 89.46 -7.02
C GLU A 529 44.85 90.02 -8.03
N LYS A 530 45.58 91.08 -7.65
CA LYS A 530 46.66 91.63 -8.49
C LYS A 530 47.75 90.60 -8.75
N ASN A 531 48.23 89.92 -7.71
CA ASN A 531 49.25 88.88 -7.86
C ASN A 531 48.76 87.72 -8.76
N LEU A 532 47.50 87.29 -8.63
CA LEU A 532 46.91 86.26 -9.50
C LEU A 532 46.84 86.70 -10.97
N LEU A 533 46.43 87.95 -11.22
CA LEU A 533 46.35 88.52 -12.56
C LEU A 533 47.74 88.75 -13.17
N GLU A 534 48.73 89.20 -12.40
CA GLU A 534 50.12 89.30 -12.85
C GLU A 534 50.69 87.93 -13.23
N HIS A 535 50.43 86.90 -12.43
CA HIS A 535 50.83 85.53 -12.76
C HIS A 535 50.09 84.98 -13.99
N ALA A 536 48.80 85.30 -14.16
CA ALA A 536 48.03 84.94 -15.35
C ALA A 536 48.59 85.63 -16.60
N MET A 537 48.88 86.92 -16.51
CA MET A 537 49.53 87.70 -17.57
C MET A 537 50.89 87.11 -17.94
N GLN A 538 51.75 86.83 -16.96
CA GLN A 538 53.06 86.20 -17.22
C GLN A 538 52.93 84.83 -17.88
N ASN A 539 51.96 84.01 -17.47
CA ASN A 539 51.70 82.72 -18.12
C ASN A 539 51.20 82.89 -19.56
N LYS A 540 50.31 83.85 -19.82
CA LYS A 540 49.79 84.15 -21.15
C LYS A 540 50.86 84.77 -22.05
N THR A 541 51.71 85.67 -21.56
CA THR A 541 52.85 86.22 -22.31
C THR A 541 53.85 85.12 -22.67
N TRP A 542 54.12 84.18 -21.76
CA TRP A 542 54.91 82.98 -22.07
C TRP A 542 54.29 82.12 -23.18
N ARG A 543 52.97 81.89 -23.15
CA ARG A 543 52.26 81.18 -24.21
C ARG A 543 52.30 81.95 -25.53
N LEU A 544 52.12 83.26 -25.50
CA LEU A 544 52.21 84.15 -26.66
C LEU A 544 53.60 84.09 -27.30
N LEU A 545 54.68 84.20 -26.50
CA LEU A 545 56.05 84.08 -26.99
C LEU A 545 56.29 82.71 -27.64
N ARG A 546 55.77 81.61 -27.10
CA ARG A 546 55.91 80.29 -27.75
C ARG A 546 55.14 80.19 -29.06
N CYS A 547 54.01 80.89 -29.21
CA CYS A 547 53.26 80.94 -30.47
C CYS A 547 53.98 81.86 -31.48
N MET A 548 54.40 83.05 -31.05
CA MET A 548 55.13 84.03 -31.85
C MET A 548 56.50 83.51 -32.32
N ALA A 549 57.17 82.66 -31.55
CA ALA A 549 58.42 82.01 -31.95
C ALA A 549 58.25 81.14 -33.21
N LYS A 550 57.05 80.62 -33.47
CA LYS A 550 56.75 79.88 -34.70
C LYS A 550 56.41 80.78 -35.88
N GLU A 551 55.75 81.91 -35.65
CA GLU A 551 55.24 82.77 -36.73
C GLU A 551 56.19 83.92 -37.11
N LYS A 552 56.75 84.64 -36.13
CA LYS A 552 57.46 85.92 -36.34
C LYS A 552 58.68 86.07 -35.42
N LEU A 553 59.54 85.06 -35.36
CA LEU A 553 60.74 85.03 -34.52
C LEU A 553 61.66 86.26 -34.71
N ARG A 554 61.69 86.85 -35.91
CA ARG A 554 62.55 87.99 -36.26
C ARG A 554 62.26 89.27 -35.45
N LEU A 555 61.07 89.40 -34.88
CA LEU A 555 60.63 90.59 -34.15
C LEU A 555 60.90 90.49 -32.63
N PHE A 556 61.52 89.41 -32.16
CA PHE A 556 61.78 89.23 -30.72
C PHE A 556 62.80 90.24 -30.18
N ASN A 557 63.70 90.75 -31.04
CA ASN A 557 64.68 91.76 -30.62
C ASN A 557 64.06 93.11 -30.24
N SER A 558 62.78 93.36 -30.60
CA SER A 558 62.05 94.58 -30.21
C SER A 558 61.11 94.40 -29.01
N ALA A 559 60.96 93.17 -28.50
CA ALA A 559 60.11 92.85 -27.35
C ALA A 559 60.96 92.77 -26.09
N ASP A 560 60.85 93.76 -25.20
CA ASP A 560 61.67 93.86 -23.98
C ASP A 560 60.80 93.47 -22.77
N ASP A 561 61.09 92.33 -22.14
CA ASP A 561 60.43 91.76 -20.94
C ASP A 561 58.93 92.12 -20.79
N GLY A 562 58.13 91.72 -21.79
CA GLY A 562 56.68 91.86 -21.78
C GLY A 562 56.14 93.26 -22.14
N LYS A 563 57.00 94.21 -22.48
CA LYS A 563 56.62 95.53 -23.02
C LYS A 563 56.90 95.59 -24.52
N ASN A 564 56.00 96.22 -25.29
CA ASN A 564 55.99 96.30 -26.77
C ASN A 564 55.74 94.97 -27.53
N MET A 565 54.70 94.22 -27.13
CA MET A 565 54.31 92.93 -27.74
C MET A 565 53.25 93.05 -28.87
N LYS A 566 52.90 94.28 -29.28
CA LYS A 566 51.92 94.58 -30.35
C LYS A 566 52.58 94.77 -31.70
#